data_AF-A0A7X9H047-F1
#
_entry.id   AF-A0A7X9H047-F1
#
_cell.length_a   1.000
_cell.length_b   1.000
_cell.length_c   1.000
_cell.angle_alpha   90.00
_cell.angle_beta   90.00
_cell.angle_gamma   90.00
#
_symmetry.space_group_name_H-M   'P 1'
#
loop_
_entity.id
_entity.type
_entity.pdbx_description
1 polymer ?
#
loop_
_entity_poly.entity_id
_entity_poly.type
_entity_poly.pdbx_seq_one_letter_code
_entity_poly.pdbx_strand_id
1 'polypeptide(L)'
;PGQANTQAVRAVFVIDPESKIRTILYYPLSTGRNFDEIKRIIQALQKADADKVATPADWRPGQDVIIPTAGSCGTAKERMESKDEDKYCLDWFMCFKREKKA
;
A
#
# COMPACT_ATOMS: atom_id res chain seq x y z
N PRO A 1 24.95 -8.47 11.24
CA PRO A 1 25.80 -9.44 11.99
C PRO A 1 26.94 -8.69 12.71
N GLY A 2 26.91 -8.63 14.05
CA GLY A 2 27.95 -7.97 14.85
C GLY A 2 27.51 -6.80 15.76
N GLN A 3 26.23 -6.69 16.10
CA GLN A 3 25.77 -5.72 17.11
C GLN A 3 25.63 -6.39 18.48
N ALA A 4 25.98 -5.66 19.54
CA ALA A 4 25.98 -6.13 20.92
C ALA A 4 24.62 -6.75 21.31
N ASN A 5 24.66 -7.95 21.92
CA ASN A 5 23.50 -8.77 22.27
C ASN A 5 22.52 -8.15 23.30
N THR A 6 22.77 -6.92 23.76
CA THR A 6 22.01 -6.24 24.82
C THR A 6 21.29 -4.97 24.36
N GLN A 7 21.42 -4.58 23.08
CA GLN A 7 20.75 -3.39 22.55
C GLN A 7 19.65 -3.77 21.56
N ALA A 8 18.44 -3.25 21.78
CA ALA A 8 17.33 -3.44 20.85
C ALA A 8 17.65 -2.82 19.48
N VAL A 9 17.44 -3.58 18.41
CA VAL A 9 17.50 -3.07 17.03
C VAL A 9 16.44 -1.97 16.84
N ARG A 10 16.61 -1.12 15.83
CA ARG A 10 15.68 -0.02 15.54
C ARG A 10 14.44 -0.57 14.81
N ALA A 11 13.56 -1.21 15.55
CA ALA A 11 12.30 -1.73 15.04
C ALA A 11 11.19 -0.65 15.06
N VAL A 12 10.31 -0.68 14.06
CA VAL A 12 9.08 0.12 14.01
C VAL A 12 7.91 -0.81 13.74
N PHE A 13 6.88 -0.74 14.58
CA PHE A 13 5.65 -1.50 14.43
C PHE A 13 4.50 -0.52 14.15
N VAL A 14 3.83 -0.70 13.01
CA VAL A 14 2.59 0.04 12.70
C VAL A 14 1.42 -0.87 13.07
N ILE A 15 0.60 -0.43 14.03
CA ILE A 15 -0.53 -1.18 14.57
C ILE A 15 -1.81 -0.40 14.24
N ASP A 16 -2.83 -1.09 13.75
CA ASP A 16 -4.12 -0.49 13.42
C ASP A 16 -5.07 -0.40 14.64
N PRO A 17 -6.23 0.28 14.53
CA PRO A 17 -7.22 0.36 15.61
C PRO A 17 -7.81 -0.99 16.05
N GLU A 18 -7.67 -2.05 15.24
CA GLU A 18 -8.08 -3.42 15.58
C GLU A 18 -6.95 -4.21 16.28
N SER A 19 -5.88 -3.53 16.71
CA SER A 19 -4.71 -4.12 17.35
C SER A 19 -3.95 -5.13 16.49
N LYS A 20 -4.08 -5.04 15.16
CA LYS A 20 -3.32 -5.89 14.22
C LYS A 20 -2.06 -5.16 13.76
N ILE A 21 -0.96 -5.90 13.70
CA ILE A 21 0.30 -5.39 13.14
C ILE A 21 0.15 -5.33 11.61
N ARG A 22 0.32 -4.13 11.04
CA ARG A 22 0.18 -3.86 9.60
C ARG A 22 1.50 -3.75 8.87
N THR A 23 2.56 -3.31 9.56
CA THR A 23 3.91 -3.23 8.99
C THR A 23 4.94 -3.33 10.09
N ILE A 24 6.04 -4.02 9.79
CA ILE A 24 7.22 -4.10 10.66
C ILE A 24 8.45 -3.69 9.85
N LEU A 25 9.20 -2.72 10.34
CA LEU A 25 10.47 -2.30 9.76
C LEU A 25 11.61 -2.59 10.74
N TYR A 26 12.69 -3.19 10.27
CA TYR A 26 13.88 -3.46 11.07
C TYR A 26 15.10 -2.75 10.47
N TYR A 27 15.63 -1.77 11.19
CA TYR A 27 16.89 -1.09 10.84
C TYR A 27 18.02 -1.51 11.80
N PRO A 28 19.26 -1.68 11.31
CA PRO A 28 20.42 -1.85 12.18
C PRO A 28 20.71 -0.54 12.94
N LEU A 29 21.43 -0.62 14.07
CA LEU A 29 21.73 0.59 14.87
C LEU A 29 22.51 1.66 14.09
N SER A 30 23.30 1.26 13.09
CA SER A 30 24.15 2.10 12.24
C SER A 30 23.37 2.93 11.22
N THR A 31 22.09 2.64 10.98
CA THR A 31 21.31 3.27 9.91
C THR A 31 20.12 4.02 10.50
N GLY A 32 20.02 5.31 10.16
CA GLY A 32 18.87 6.13 10.51
C GLY A 32 17.58 5.68 9.81
N ARG A 33 16.44 5.90 10.45
CA ARG A 33 15.12 5.62 9.86
C ARG A 33 14.72 6.76 8.92
N ASN A 34 13.97 6.43 7.88
CA ASN A 34 13.31 7.41 7.03
C ASN A 34 11.89 7.68 7.57
N PHE A 35 11.68 8.84 8.20
CA PHE A 35 10.37 9.21 8.75
C PHE A 35 9.35 9.56 7.67
N ASP A 36 9.79 10.04 6.50
CA ASP A 36 8.89 10.28 5.37
C ASP A 36 8.31 8.97 4.85
N GLU A 37 9.09 7.88 4.88
CA GLU A 37 8.60 6.56 4.51
C GLU A 37 7.63 6.00 5.54
N ILE A 38 7.92 6.17 6.84
CA ILE A 38 6.98 5.77 7.90
C ILE A 38 5.65 6.51 7.74
N LYS A 39 5.67 7.83 7.48
CA LYS A 39 4.47 8.61 7.19
C LYS A 39 3.75 8.12 5.93
N ARG A 40 4.49 7.86 4.84
CA ARG A 40 3.92 7.36 3.58
C ARG A 40 3.22 6.02 3.76
N ILE A 41 3.82 5.08 4.51
CA ILE A 41 3.23 3.78 4.84
C ILE A 41 1.90 3.97 5.58
N ILE A 42 1.86 4.83 6.61
CA ILE A 42 0.63 5.08 7.36
C ILE A 42 -0.47 5.63 6.44
N GLN A 43 -0.14 6.61 5.58
CA GLN A 43 -1.10 7.18 4.63
C GLN A 43 -1.58 6.14 3.61
N ALA A 44 -0.68 5.27 3.12
CA ALA A 44 -1.01 4.19 2.19
C ALA A 44 -1.95 3.15 2.84
N LEU A 45 -1.66 2.73 4.07
CA LEU A 45 -2.52 1.80 4.83
C LEU A 45 -3.91 2.40 5.06
N GLN A 46 -3.98 3.66 5.49
CA GLN A 46 -5.25 4.36 5.69
C GLN A 46 -6.05 4.49 4.38
N LYS A 47 -5.38 4.82 3.27
CA LYS A 47 -6.01 4.92 1.94
C LYS A 47 -6.53 3.57 1.46
N ALA A 48 -5.73 2.51 1.60
CA ALA A 48 -6.10 1.16 1.22
C ALA A 48 -7.34 0.67 2.00
N ASP A 49 -7.38 0.94 3.31
CA ASP A 49 -8.49 0.52 4.16
C ASP A 49 -9.78 1.31 3.89
N ALA A 50 -9.67 2.62 3.65
CA ALA A 50 -10.80 3.50 3.39
C ALA A 50 -11.45 3.22 2.02
N ASP A 51 -10.62 3.12 0.97
CA ASP A 51 -11.11 3.03 -0.41
C ASP A 51 -11.21 1.58 -0.92
N LYS A 52 -10.81 0.59 -0.10
CA LYS A 52 -10.73 -0.84 -0.46
C LYS A 52 -9.89 -1.06 -1.73
N VAL A 53 -8.74 -0.40 -1.79
CA VAL A 53 -7.79 -0.39 -2.90
C VAL A 53 -6.42 -0.86 -2.44
N ALA A 54 -5.52 -1.15 -3.37
CA ALA A 54 -4.10 -1.37 -3.09
C ALA A 54 -3.27 -0.19 -3.61
N THR A 55 -2.18 0.15 -2.92
CA THR A 55 -1.24 1.18 -3.38
C THR A 55 -0.10 0.55 -4.18
N PRO A 56 0.22 1.02 -5.40
CA PRO A 56 1.35 0.50 -6.19
C PRO A 56 2.71 0.73 -5.52
N ALA A 57 3.76 0.15 -6.10
CA ALA A 57 5.13 0.44 -5.72
C ALA A 57 5.41 1.96 -5.81
N ASP A 58 6.19 2.47 -4.86
CA ASP A 58 6.56 3.89 -4.75
C ASP A 58 5.39 4.88 -4.63
N TRP A 59 4.17 4.38 -4.36
CA TRP A 59 2.97 5.20 -4.30
C TRP A 59 3.09 6.35 -3.30
N ARG A 60 2.65 7.54 -3.73
CA ARG A 60 2.53 8.76 -2.93
C ARG A 60 1.07 9.25 -2.94
N PRO A 61 0.64 9.96 -1.89
CA PRO A 61 -0.69 10.57 -1.87
C PRO A 61 -0.98 11.38 -3.15
N GLY A 62 -2.16 11.15 -3.73
CA GLY A 62 -2.58 11.78 -4.99
C GLY A 62 -2.18 11.02 -6.25
N GLN A 63 -1.48 9.88 -6.14
CA GLN A 63 -1.25 8.96 -7.26
C GLN A 63 -2.35 7.90 -7.35
N ASP A 64 -2.51 7.36 -8.55
CA ASP A 64 -3.48 6.31 -8.87
C ASP A 64 -3.28 5.06 -8.02
N VAL A 65 -4.39 4.38 -7.72
CA VAL A 65 -4.44 3.20 -6.85
C VAL A 65 -4.89 1.99 -7.63
N ILE A 66 -4.45 0.80 -7.21
CA ILE A 66 -4.80 -0.47 -7.84
C ILE A 66 -6.15 -0.94 -7.30
N ILE A 67 -7.03 -1.33 -8.22
CA ILE A 67 -8.29 -1.98 -7.90
C ILE A 67 -7.99 -3.46 -7.62
N PRO A 68 -8.46 -4.06 -6.51
CA PRO A 68 -8.25 -5.46 -6.20
C PRO A 68 -8.61 -6.38 -7.38
N THR A 69 -7.92 -7.51 -7.53
CA THR A 69 -8.11 -8.40 -8.69
C THR A 69 -9.53 -8.98 -8.76
N ALA A 70 -9.99 -9.32 -9.96
CA ALA A 70 -11.27 -10.00 -10.13
C ALA A 70 -11.14 -11.46 -9.63
N GLY A 71 -12.02 -11.87 -8.71
CA GLY A 71 -12.02 -13.23 -8.16
C GLY A 71 -12.70 -14.29 -9.05
N SER A 72 -13.27 -13.89 -10.18
CA SER A 72 -13.97 -14.80 -11.10
C SER A 72 -13.89 -14.32 -12.56
N CYS A 73 -14.09 -15.22 -13.51
CA CYS A 73 -14.11 -14.89 -14.94
C CYS A 73 -15.23 -13.92 -15.32
N GLY A 74 -16.40 -14.00 -14.66
CA GLY A 74 -17.52 -13.08 -14.89
C GLY A 74 -17.15 -11.65 -14.50
N THR A 75 -16.62 -11.47 -13.29
CA THR A 75 -16.15 -10.17 -12.80
C THR A 75 -14.99 -9.61 -13.63
N ALA A 76 -14.10 -10.48 -14.14
CA ALA A 76 -13.02 -10.07 -15.04
C ALA A 76 -13.57 -9.53 -16.36
N LYS A 77 -14.57 -10.20 -16.94
CA LYS A 77 -15.24 -9.75 -18.17
C LYS A 77 -15.95 -8.41 -17.97
N GLU A 78 -16.78 -8.27 -16.93
CA GLU A 78 -17.48 -7.03 -16.60
C GLU A 78 -16.50 -5.85 -16.41
N ARG A 79 -15.37 -6.10 -15.76
CA ARG A 79 -14.32 -5.11 -15.56
C ARG A 79 -13.70 -4.64 -16.87
N MET A 80 -13.42 -5.55 -17.80
CA MET A 80 -12.84 -5.21 -19.11
C MET A 80 -13.86 -4.55 -20.05
N GLU A 81 -15.15 -4.82 -19.87
CA GLU A 81 -16.24 -4.21 -20.65
C GLU A 81 -16.70 -2.85 -20.08
N SER A 82 -16.32 -2.53 -18.84
CA SER A 82 -16.67 -1.28 -18.17
C SER A 82 -16.08 -0.07 -18.90
N LYS A 83 -16.91 0.96 -19.15
CA LYS A 83 -16.52 2.23 -19.78
C LYS A 83 -16.31 3.37 -18.77
N ASP A 84 -15.92 3.03 -17.55
CA ASP A 84 -15.67 4.00 -16.49
C ASP A 84 -14.40 4.81 -16.79
N GLU A 85 -14.53 6.10 -17.09
CA GLU A 85 -13.41 6.99 -17.43
C GLU A 85 -12.43 7.21 -16.27
N ASP A 86 -12.90 7.03 -15.03
CA ASP A 86 -12.08 7.15 -13.82
C ASP A 86 -11.22 5.89 -13.58
N LYS A 87 -11.30 4.89 -14.45
CA LYS A 87 -10.54 3.63 -14.36
C LYS A 87 -9.82 3.33 -15.66
N TYR A 88 -8.70 2.63 -15.54
CA TYR A 88 -8.03 2.06 -16.70
C TYR A 88 -7.41 0.71 -16.36
N CYS A 89 -7.44 -0.21 -17.31
CA CYS A 89 -6.93 -1.55 -17.17
C CYS A 89 -5.79 -1.77 -18.15
N LEU A 90 -4.66 -2.27 -17.64
CA LEU A 90 -3.57 -2.76 -18.47
C LEU A 90 -3.81 -4.22 -18.85
N ASP A 91 -4.45 -4.97 -17.95
CA ASP A 91 -4.96 -6.32 -18.18
C ASP A 91 -6.13 -6.58 -17.21
N TRP A 92 -6.83 -7.71 -17.34
CA TRP A 92 -7.99 -8.07 -16.52
C TRP A 92 -7.69 -8.10 -15.01
N PHE A 93 -6.46 -8.47 -14.64
CA PHE A 93 -6.01 -8.50 -13.24
C PHE A 93 -5.37 -7.19 -12.79
N MET A 94 -5.04 -6.28 -13.70
CA MET A 94 -4.28 -5.07 -13.39
C MET A 94 -5.02 -3.83 -13.86
N CYS A 95 -5.87 -3.31 -12.98
CA CYS A 95 -6.63 -2.09 -13.20
C CYS A 95 -6.36 -1.07 -12.11
N PHE A 96 -6.42 0.19 -12.51
CA PHE A 96 -6.17 1.34 -11.67
C PHE A 96 -7.41 2.23 -11.61
N LYS A 97 -7.63 2.84 -10.45
CA LYS A 97 -8.54 3.95 -10.26
C LYS A 97 -7.72 5.24 -10.27
N ARG A 98 -8.09 6.18 -11.12
CA ARG A 98 -7.44 7.49 -11.23
C ARG A 98 -7.74 8.30 -9.98
N GLU A 99 -6.70 8.91 -9.40
CA GLU A 99 -6.94 9.89 -8.36
C GLU A 99 -7.22 11.26 -8.96
N LYS A 100 -8.34 11.86 -8.55
CA LYS A 100 -8.69 13.21 -8.97
C LYS A 100 -7.83 14.15 -8.13
N LYS A 101 -6.85 14.78 -8.77
CA LYS A 101 -6.08 15.85 -8.12
C LYS A 101 -7.07 16.93 -7.68
N ALA A 102 -7.14 17.16 -6.37
CA ALA A 102 -7.82 18.32 -5.80
C ALA A 102 -7.12 19.62 -6.23
#